data_AF-A0ABD3V7J5-F1
#
_entry.id   AF-A0ABD3V7J5-F1
#
_cell.length_a   1.000
_cell.length_b   1.000
_cell.length_c   1.000
_cell.angle_alpha   90.00
_cell.angle_beta   90.00
_cell.angle_gamma   90.00
#
_symmetry.space_group_name_H-M   'P 1'
#
loop_
_entity.id
_entity.type
_entity.pdbx_description
1 polymer ?
#
loop_
_entity_poly.entity_id
_entity_poly.type
_entity_poly.pdbx_seq_one_letter_code
_entity_poly.pdbx_strand_id
1 'polypeptide(L)'
;MAANRKRKVDNENRQFNDDWTVQYCFVQQQTNVICLLCHSTVAVAKVSNIKRHYETKHRDFHNIVGDERTARIESLRRSLNRQHNIF
;
A
#
# COMPACT_ATOMS: atom_id res chain seq x y z
N MET A 1 14.43 -35.34 9.26
CA MET A 1 13.24 -34.56 9.66
C MET A 1 13.50 -33.09 9.36
N ALA A 2 12.71 -32.48 8.46
CA ALA A 2 12.93 -31.11 8.02
C ALA A 2 12.77 -30.12 9.19
N ALA A 3 13.87 -29.47 9.57
CA ALA A 3 13.85 -28.38 10.53
C ALA A 3 12.99 -27.25 9.93
N ASN A 4 11.78 -27.10 10.47
CA ASN A 4 10.90 -25.98 10.18
C ASN A 4 11.55 -24.71 10.74
N ARG A 5 12.48 -24.13 9.95
CA ARG A 5 13.14 -22.86 10.25
C ARG A 5 12.06 -21.78 10.20
N LYS A 6 11.39 -21.56 11.34
CA LYS A 6 10.61 -20.35 11.59
C LYS A 6 11.53 -19.17 11.31
N ARG A 7 11.36 -18.57 10.13
CA ARG A 7 12.12 -17.38 9.72
C ARG A 7 11.79 -16.28 10.71
N LYS A 8 12.71 -16.00 11.64
CA LYS A 8 12.76 -14.73 12.36
C LYS A 8 13.05 -13.66 11.29
N VAL A 9 12.00 -13.06 10.74
CA VAL A 9 12.08 -11.77 10.04
C VAL A 9 12.17 -10.70 11.12
N ASP A 10 13.29 -10.74 11.83
CA ASP A 10 13.73 -9.68 12.71
C ASP A 10 14.45 -8.65 11.83
N ASN A 11 13.94 -7.43 11.85
CA ASN A 11 14.67 -6.21 11.55
C ASN A 11 15.08 -5.81 10.11
N GLU A 12 14.53 -6.40 9.05
CA GLU A 12 14.69 -5.78 7.71
C GLU A 12 13.50 -4.87 7.38
N ASN A 13 13.71 -3.55 7.50
CA ASN A 13 12.92 -2.53 6.80
C ASN A 13 11.39 -2.63 6.91
N ARG A 14 10.84 -2.67 8.13
CA ARG A 14 9.39 -2.52 8.37
C ARG A 14 8.88 -1.08 8.21
N GLN A 15 9.75 -0.17 7.76
CA GLN A 15 9.37 1.21 7.51
C GLN A 15 8.71 1.29 6.13
N PHE A 16 7.58 1.98 6.09
CA PHE A 16 6.92 2.29 4.82
C PHE A 16 7.83 3.21 4.01
N ASN A 17 7.92 2.98 2.70
CA ASN A 17 8.62 3.88 1.79
C ASN A 17 7.58 4.78 1.11
N ASP A 18 7.76 6.10 1.21
CA ASP A 18 6.86 7.07 0.56
C ASP A 18 6.74 6.86 -0.95
N ASP A 19 7.77 6.30 -1.60
CA ASP A 19 7.75 5.90 -3.01
C ASP A 19 6.60 4.91 -3.32
N TRP A 20 6.20 4.07 -2.35
CA TRP A 20 5.07 3.16 -2.51
C TRP A 20 3.73 3.89 -2.65
N THR A 21 3.64 5.14 -2.20
CA THR A 21 2.47 5.99 -2.48
C THR A 21 2.34 6.24 -3.97
N VAL A 22 3.44 6.61 -4.63
CA VAL A 22 3.44 6.93 -6.07
C VAL A 22 3.37 5.65 -6.92
N GLN A 23 4.07 4.60 -6.50
CA GLN A 23 4.18 3.35 -7.25
C GLN A 23 3.01 2.38 -7.06
N TYR A 24 2.37 2.38 -5.89
CA TYR A 24 1.33 1.38 -5.58
C TYR A 24 0.04 2.00 -5.04
N CYS A 25 -0.02 3.32 -4.87
CA CYS A 25 -1.17 4.02 -4.27
C CYS A 25 -1.47 3.56 -2.84
N PHE A 26 -0.43 3.36 -2.03
CA PHE A 26 -0.58 3.03 -0.62
C PHE A 26 -0.13 4.19 0.27
N VAL A 27 -0.66 4.26 1.49
CA VAL A 27 -0.21 5.21 2.50
C VAL A 27 -0.04 4.50 3.83
N GLN A 28 0.94 4.93 4.61
CA GLN A 28 1.05 4.49 6.00
C GLN A 28 0.12 5.32 6.88
N GLN A 29 -0.69 4.65 7.68
CA GLN A 29 -1.47 5.26 8.75
C GLN A 29 -1.15 4.59 10.07
N GLN A 30 -0.44 5.32 10.94
CA GLN A 30 0.09 4.84 12.22
C GLN A 30 0.93 3.57 12.02
N THR A 31 0.37 2.40 12.34
CA THR A 31 1.02 1.09 12.28
C THR A 31 0.61 0.27 11.05
N ASN A 32 -0.41 0.71 10.33
CA ASN A 32 -1.00 -0.03 9.21
C ASN A 32 -0.72 0.65 7.87
N VAL A 33 -0.83 -0.10 6.79
CA VAL A 33 -0.68 0.41 5.42
C VAL A 33 -2.00 0.29 4.69
N ILE A 34 -2.54 1.39 4.18
CA ILE A 34 -3.89 1.46 3.59
C ILE A 34 -3.76 1.67 2.08
N CYS A 35 -4.51 0.90 1.31
CA CYS A 35 -4.64 1.11 -0.13
C CYS A 35 -5.57 2.29 -0.41
N LEU A 36 -5.11 3.28 -1.16
CA LEU A 36 -5.93 4.43 -1.56
C LEU A 36 -7.02 4.06 -2.58
N LEU A 37 -6.89 2.94 -3.28
CA LEU A 37 -7.81 2.55 -4.36
C LEU A 37 -9.03 1.77 -3.85
N CYS A 38 -8.84 0.89 -2.88
CA CYS A 38 -9.91 0.06 -2.31
C CYS A 38 -10.08 0.21 -0.80
N HIS A 39 -9.32 1.10 -0.16
CA HIS A 39 -9.33 1.32 1.30
C HIS A 39 -9.05 0.05 2.13
N SER A 40 -8.41 -0.95 1.52
CA SER A 40 -8.02 -2.16 2.23
C SER A 40 -6.77 -1.91 3.07
N THR A 41 -6.82 -2.35 4.32
CA THR A 41 -5.72 -2.24 5.28
C THR A 41 -4.84 -3.48 5.23
N VAL A 42 -3.55 -3.29 5.05
CA VAL A 42 -2.50 -4.30 5.10
C VAL A 42 -1.78 -4.18 6.43
N ALA A 43 -1.96 -5.18 7.30
CA ALA A 43 -1.37 -5.22 8.65
C ALA A 43 0.17 -5.33 8.65
N VAL A 44 0.76 -5.72 7.52
CA VAL A 44 2.21 -5.92 7.40
C VAL A 44 2.75 -5.08 6.25
N ALA A 45 3.44 -3.98 6.59
CA ALA A 45 4.14 -3.08 5.68
C ALA A 45 5.33 -3.77 4.99
N LYS A 46 5.04 -4.68 4.06
CA LYS A 46 6.01 -5.35 3.20
C LYS A 46 5.69 -5.05 1.76
N VAL A 47 6.71 -4.66 1.00
CA VAL A 47 6.59 -4.40 -0.45
C VAL A 47 5.97 -5.57 -1.19
N SER A 48 6.23 -6.82 -0.79
CA SER A 48 5.64 -8.00 -1.41
C SER A 48 4.12 -8.09 -1.22
N ASN A 49 3.61 -7.69 -0.05
CA ASN A 49 2.16 -7.63 0.19
C ASN A 49 1.52 -6.51 -0.62
N ILE A 50 2.14 -5.33 -0.63
CA ILE A 50 1.69 -4.13 -1.34
C ILE A 50 1.65 -4.39 -2.85
N LYS A 51 2.76 -4.87 -3.41
CA LYS A 51 2.89 -5.18 -4.84
C LYS A 51 1.88 -6.25 -5.26
N ARG A 52 1.79 -7.36 -4.52
CA ARG A 52 0.81 -8.42 -4.80
C ARG A 52 -0.62 -7.87 -4.77
N HIS A 53 -0.95 -7.04 -3.78
CA HIS A 53 -2.28 -6.43 -3.70
C HIS A 53 -2.55 -5.56 -4.93
N TYR A 54 -1.64 -4.66 -5.27
CA TYR A 54 -1.75 -3.76 -6.42
C TYR A 54 -1.92 -4.53 -7.74
N GLU A 55 -1.06 -5.52 -8.02
CA GLU A 55 -1.08 -6.30 -9.27
C GLU A 55 -2.33 -7.20 -9.42
N THR A 56 -2.93 -7.63 -8.30
CA THR A 56 -4.09 -8.54 -8.31
C THR A 56 -5.42 -7.83 -8.25
N LYS A 57 -5.51 -6.69 -7.55
CA LYS A 57 -6.75 -5.94 -7.33
C LYS A 57 -6.87 -4.69 -8.19
N HIS A 58 -5.74 -4.12 -8.62
CA HIS A 58 -5.68 -2.81 -9.26
C HIS A 58 -4.90 -2.84 -10.57
N ARG A 59 -5.05 -3.94 -11.32
CA ARG A 59 -4.41 -4.12 -12.62
C ARG A 59 -4.82 -3.02 -13.61
N ASP A 60 -6.05 -2.52 -13.52
CA ASP A 60 -6.52 -1.40 -14.37
C ASP A 60 -5.73 -0.11 -14.12
N PHE A 61 -5.24 0.09 -12.90
CA PHE A 61 -4.45 1.27 -12.53
C PHE A 61 -3.02 1.22 -13.08
N HIS A 62 -2.54 0.07 -13.55
CA HIS A 62 -1.26 -0.01 -14.25
C HIS A 62 -1.28 0.76 -15.57
N ASN A 63 -2.45 0.89 -16.21
CA ASN A 63 -2.61 1.62 -17.46
C ASN A 63 -2.56 3.14 -17.27
N ILE A 64 -2.70 3.61 -16.03
CA ILE A 64 -2.67 5.03 -15.68
C ILE A 64 -1.22 5.42 -15.36
N VAL A 65 -0.64 6.24 -16.23
CA VAL A 65 0.77 6.67 -16.19
C VAL A 65 0.89 8.19 -16.35
N GLY A 66 2.06 8.74 -16.00
CA GLY A 66 2.34 10.18 -16.13
C GLY A 66 1.53 11.04 -15.16
N ASP A 67 1.20 12.26 -15.57
CA ASP A 67 0.48 13.26 -14.76
C ASP A 67 -0.90 12.80 -14.30
N GLU A 68 -1.60 12.00 -15.12
CA GLU A 68 -2.92 11.46 -14.78
C GLU A 68 -2.84 10.59 -13.52
N ARG A 69 -1.78 9.81 -13.39
CA ARG A 69 -1.54 8.95 -12.23
C ARG A 69 -1.39 9.77 -10.95
N THR A 70 -0.56 10.81 -10.99
CA THR A 70 -0.32 11.69 -9.84
C THR A 70 -1.60 12.42 -9.45
N ALA A 71 -2.34 12.96 -10.42
CA ALA A 71 -3.62 13.62 -10.17
C ALA A 71 -4.64 12.68 -9.51
N ARG A 72 -4.69 11.42 -9.96
CA ARG A 72 -5.55 10.38 -9.39
C ARG A 72 -5.15 10.05 -7.95
N ILE A 73 -3.86 9.87 -7.67
CA ILE A 73 -3.33 9.61 -6.33
C ILE A 73 -3.68 10.75 -5.36
N GLU A 74 -3.48 12.00 -5.78
CA GLU A 74 -3.81 13.18 -4.98
C GLU A 74 -5.32 13.29 -4.69
N SER A 75 -6.16 12.96 -5.68
CA SER A 75 -7.61 12.89 -5.47
C SER A 75 -8.01 11.80 -4.47
N LEU A 76 -7.38 10.62 -4.55
CA LEU A 76 -7.63 9.52 -3.61
C LEU A 76 -7.13 9.85 -2.20
N ARG A 77 -5.96 10.48 -2.04
CA ARG A 77 -5.46 10.94 -0.73
C ARG A 77 -6.46 11.90 -0.06
N ARG A 78 -6.96 12.89 -0.79
CA ARG A 78 -7.98 13.83 -0.28
C ARG A 78 -9.27 13.12 0.12
N SER A 79 -9.71 12.16 -0.71
CA SER A 79 -10.91 11.37 -0.45
C SER A 79 -10.76 10.48 0.79
N LEU A 80 -9.60 9.85 0.98
CA LEU A 80 -9.31 9.02 2.15
C LEU A 80 -9.39 9.84 3.45
N ASN A 81 -8.78 11.02 3.47
CA ASN A 81 -8.81 11.90 4.64
C ASN A 81 -10.26 12.31 5.00
N ARG A 82 -11.11 12.52 3.98
CA ARG A 82 -12.53 12.83 4.18
C ARG A 82 -13.32 11.65 4.75
N GLN A 83 -13.01 10.41 4.35
CA GLN A 83 -13.69 9.22 4.88
C GLN A 83 -13.28 8.89 6.32
N HIS A 84 -12.03 9.19 6.71
CA HIS A 84 -11.54 8.96 8.07
C HIS A 84 -12.07 9.98 9.09
N ASN A 85 -12.79 11.00 8.64
CA ASN A 85 -13.30 12.10 9.48
C ASN A 85 -14.82 11.96 9.79
N ILE A 86 -15.40 10.77 9.59
CA ILE A 86 -16.85 10.49 9.75
C ILE A 86 -17.14 9.59 11.00
N PHE A 87 -16.19 9.44 11.92
CA PHE A 87 -16.44 8.80 13.23
C PHE A 87 -15.87 9.63 14.37
#